data_AF-A0A967H6T5-F1
#
_entry.id   AF-A0A967H6T5-F1
#
_cell.length_a   1.000
_cell.length_b   1.000
_cell.length_c   1.000
_cell.angle_alpha   90.00
_cell.angle_beta   90.00
_cell.angle_gamma   90.00
#
_symmetry.space_group_name_H-M   'P 1'
#
loop_
_entity.id
_entity.type
_entity.pdbx_description
1 polymer ?
#
loop_
_entity_poly.entity_id
_entity_poly.type
_entity_poly.pdbx_seq_one_letter_code
_entity_poly.pdbx_strand_id
1 'polypeptide(L)'
;NVTFREADAEDLPFPAGAFTLLTCRIAPHHFPDVTRALSEFHRVLRRGGRIAIVDTMLPDDPEIAQWYQQMEQMRDPTHIQAYT
;
A
#
# COMPACT_ATOMS: atom_id res chain seq x y z
N ASN A 1 8.09 23.45 -0.01
CA ASN A 1 6.84 22.88 -0.57
C ASN A 1 6.72 21.36 -0.34
N VAL A 2 7.62 20.74 0.43
CA VAL A 2 7.56 19.32 0.81
C VAL A 2 7.79 19.24 2.31
N THR A 3 7.09 18.33 2.98
CA THR A 3 7.26 18.05 4.41
C THR A 3 7.11 16.55 4.59
N PHE A 4 7.91 15.98 5.50
CA PHE A 4 7.83 14.58 5.88
C PHE A 4 7.21 14.49 7.27
N ARG A 5 6.38 13.46 7.47
CA ARG A 5 5.80 13.12 8.76
C ARG A 5 5.77 11.60 8.86
N GLU A 6 6.32 11.08 9.94
CA GLU A 6 6.17 9.67 10.28
C GLU A 6 4.71 9.37 10.60
N ALA A 7 4.17 8.33 9.95
CA ALA A 7 2.80 7.88 10.12
C ALA A 7 2.69 6.43 9.64
N ASP A 8 1.77 5.69 10.26
CA ASP A 8 1.33 4.38 9.77
C ASP A 8 0.30 4.59 8.66
N ALA A 9 0.40 3.81 7.57
CA ALA A 9 -0.60 3.83 6.50
C ALA A 9 -1.99 3.40 7.00
N GLU A 10 -2.03 2.60 8.07
CA GLU A 10 -3.25 2.09 8.72
C GLU A 10 -3.88 3.06 9.73
N ASP A 11 -3.21 4.18 10.05
CA ASP A 11 -3.71 5.21 10.99
C ASP A 11 -3.15 6.59 10.62
N LEU A 12 -3.66 7.16 9.52
CA LEU A 12 -3.14 8.40 8.96
C LEU A 12 -3.59 9.60 9.80
N PRO A 13 -2.66 10.44 10.30
CA PRO A 13 -2.99 11.53 11.21
C PRO A 13 -3.41 12.81 10.45
N PHE A 14 -4.25 12.64 9.43
CA PHE A 14 -4.80 13.69 8.58
C PHE A 14 -6.33 13.65 8.64
N PRO A 15 -7.02 14.80 8.56
CA PRO A 15 -8.48 14.84 8.48
C PRO A 15 -9.02 14.13 7.24
N ALA A 16 -10.30 13.76 7.28
CA ALA A 16 -10.98 13.26 6.10
C ALA A 16 -11.00 14.34 5.00
N GLY A 17 -10.76 13.94 3.75
CA GLY A 17 -10.75 14.86 2.62
C GLY A 17 -9.58 15.86 2.55
N ALA A 18 -8.52 15.64 3.33
CA ALA A 18 -7.34 16.51 3.35
C ALA A 18 -6.57 16.55 2.02
N PHE A 19 -6.65 15.50 1.20
CA PHE A 19 -5.85 15.38 -0.02
C PHE A 19 -6.68 15.31 -1.30
N THR A 20 -6.12 15.86 -2.37
CA THR A 20 -6.68 15.82 -3.74
C THR A 20 -6.12 14.65 -4.55
N LEU A 21 -4.89 14.24 -4.24
CA LEU A 21 -4.15 13.14 -4.85
C LEU A 21 -3.40 12.40 -3.74
N LEU A 22 -3.42 11.07 -3.81
CA LEU A 22 -2.62 10.18 -2.97
C LEU A 22 -1.82 9.26 -3.87
N THR A 23 -0.56 9.03 -3.53
CA THR A 23 0.30 8.07 -4.22
C THR A 23 0.85 7.08 -3.21
N CYS A 24 0.82 5.79 -3.54
CA CYS A 24 1.45 4.73 -2.75
C CYS A 24 2.24 3.85 -3.71
N ARG A 25 3.56 3.77 -3.55
CA ARG A 25 4.44 3.11 -4.54
C ARG A 25 5.45 2.21 -3.85
N ILE A 26 5.48 0.93 -4.24
CA ILE A 26 6.39 -0.10 -3.70
C ILE A 26 6.33 -0.08 -2.16
N ALA A 27 5.12 -0.23 -1.63
CA ALA A 27 4.83 -0.09 -0.20
C ALA A 27 3.67 -0.96 0.29
N PRO A 28 2.55 -1.15 -0.45
CA PRO A 28 1.44 -1.98 0.03
C PRO A 28 1.83 -3.38 0.49
N HIS A 29 2.80 -4.01 -0.17
CA HIS A 29 3.29 -5.33 0.23
C HIS A 29 4.02 -5.39 1.59
N HIS A 30 4.26 -4.25 2.22
CA HIS A 30 4.79 -4.14 3.59
C HIS A 30 3.71 -3.83 4.62
N PHE A 31 2.44 -3.65 4.24
CA PHE A 31 1.38 -3.30 5.18
C PHE A 31 0.81 -4.55 5.86
N PRO A 32 0.83 -4.62 7.21
CA PRO A 32 0.18 -5.70 7.96
C PRO A 32 -1.30 -5.86 7.63
N ASP A 33 -2.03 -4.75 7.48
CA ASP A 33 -3.43 -4.71 7.06
C ASP A 33 -3.63 -3.73 5.90
N VAL A 34 -3.47 -4.24 4.67
CA VAL A 34 -3.70 -3.44 3.46
C VAL A 34 -5.13 -2.92 3.38
N THR A 35 -6.12 -3.62 3.94
CA THR A 35 -7.53 -3.22 3.86
C THR A 35 -7.77 -2.00 4.73
N ARG A 36 -7.16 -1.97 5.91
CA ARG A 36 -7.17 -0.80 6.80
C ARG A 36 -6.43 0.38 6.17
N ALA A 37 -5.27 0.15 5.58
CA ALA A 37 -4.54 1.20 4.86
C ALA A 37 -5.37 1.80 3.71
N LEU A 38 -6.02 0.98 2.89
CA LEU A 38 -6.90 1.44 1.82
C LEU A 38 -8.11 2.24 2.35
N SER A 39 -8.65 1.85 3.51
CA SER A 39 -9.73 2.57 4.17
C SER A 39 -9.28 3.97 4.61
N GLU A 40 -8.08 4.08 5.17
CA GLU A 40 -7.47 5.36 5.53
C GLU A 40 -7.16 6.22 4.31
N PHE A 41 -6.65 5.63 3.22
CA PHE A 41 -6.41 6.33 1.97
C PHE A 41 -7.70 6.93 1.40
N HIS A 42 -8.77 6.15 1.40
CA HIS A 42 -10.09 6.63 1.00
C HIS A 42 -10.59 7.75 1.92
N ARG A 43 -10.43 7.61 3.25
CA ARG A 43 -10.86 8.62 4.23
C ARG A 43 -10.18 9.96 4.00
N VAL A 44 -8.85 9.97 3.86
CA VAL A 44 -8.07 11.21 3.72
C VAL A 44 -8.20 11.85 2.33
N LEU A 45 -8.65 11.10 1.32
CA LEU A 45 -8.97 11.65 0.00
C LEU A 45 -10.30 12.40 0.02
N ARG A 46 -10.33 13.58 -0.60
CA ARG A 46 -11.59 14.32 -0.79
C ARG A 46 -12.49 13.60 -1.79
N ARG A 47 -13.78 13.94 -1.80
CA ARG A 47 -14.69 13.51 -2.88
C ARG A 47 -14.13 13.96 -4.24
N GLY A 48 -13.99 13.02 -5.17
CA GLY A 48 -13.38 13.24 -6.49
C GLY A 48 -11.86 13.35 -6.48
N GLY A 49 -11.21 13.12 -5.33
CA GLY A 49 -9.76 12.89 -5.26
C GLY A 49 -9.36 11.61 -5.97
N ARG A 50 -8.08 11.50 -6.32
CA ARG A 50 -7.54 10.32 -7.03
C ARG A 50 -6.46 9.64 -6.20
N ILE A 51 -6.33 8.35 -6.40
CA ILE A 51 -5.25 7.54 -5.87
C ILE A 51 -4.49 6.88 -7.02
N ALA A 52 -3.17 6.82 -6.91
CA ALA A 52 -2.32 5.99 -7.76
C ALA A 52 -1.53 5.01 -6.88
N ILE A 53 -1.80 3.72 -7.06
CA ILE A 53 -1.07 2.64 -6.39
C ILE A 53 -0.21 1.96 -7.45
N VAL A 54 1.07 1.77 -7.15
CA VAL A 54 2.00 1.01 -7.97
C VAL A 54 2.72 0.03 -7.07
N ASP A 55 2.50 -1.26 -7.28
CA ASP A 55 3.21 -2.29 -6.53
C ASP A 55 3.54 -3.51 -7.39
N THR A 56 4.34 -4.41 -6.84
CA THR A 56 4.54 -5.73 -7.43
C THR A 56 3.27 -6.57 -7.26
N MET A 57 2.82 -7.19 -8.35
CA MET A 57 1.65 -8.05 -8.35
C MET A 57 2.05 -9.50 -8.49
N LEU A 58 1.27 -10.38 -7.87
CA LEU A 58 1.43 -11.81 -8.06
C LEU A 58 1.02 -12.22 -9.48
N PRO A 59 1.76 -13.16 -10.11
CA PRO A 59 1.30 -13.82 -11.33
C PRO A 59 -0.01 -14.60 -11.11
N ASP A 60 -0.77 -14.83 -12.19
CA ASP A 60 -2.04 -15.57 -12.12
C ASP A 60 -1.86 -17.07 -11.81
N ASP A 61 -0.71 -17.64 -12.20
CA ASP A 61 -0.40 -19.06 -11.93
C ASP A 61 -0.10 -19.26 -10.43
N PRO A 62 -0.87 -20.11 -9.72
CA PRO A 62 -0.73 -20.26 -8.27
C PRO A 62 0.64 -20.79 -7.82
N GLU A 63 1.28 -21.68 -8.60
CA GLU A 63 2.58 -22.24 -8.25
C GLU A 63 3.67 -21.17 -8.38
N ILE A 64 3.61 -20.40 -9.47
CA ILE A 64 4.54 -19.28 -9.70
C ILE A 64 4.31 -18.18 -8.65
N ALA A 65 3.05 -17.86 -8.31
CA ALA A 65 2.72 -16.87 -7.29
C ALA A 65 3.26 -17.25 -5.92
N GLN A 66 3.10 -18.52 -5.51
CA GLN A 66 3.62 -19.00 -4.24
C GLN A 66 5.15 -18.97 -4.20
N TRP A 67 5.81 -19.39 -5.29
CA TRP A 67 7.27 -19.31 -5.39
C TRP A 67 7.77 -17.86 -5.32
N TYR A 68 7.13 -16.94 -6.05
CA TYR A 68 7.45 -15.52 -6.03
C TYR A 68 7.33 -14.94 -4.61
N GLN A 69 6.21 -15.24 -3.93
CA GLN A 69 5.96 -14.78 -2.57
C GLN A 69 7.05 -15.24 -1.59
N GLN A 70 7.48 -16.50 -1.68
CA GLN A 70 8.56 -17.05 -0.85
C GLN A 70 9.91 -16.40 -1.18
N MET A 71 10.21 -16.21 -2.46
CA MET A 71 11.43 -15.57 -2.91
C MET A 71 11.53 -14.13 -2.39
N GLU A 72 10.46 -13.34 -2.47
CA GLU A 72 10.44 -11.96 -1.95
C GLU A 72 10.61 -11.91 -0.44
N GLN A 73 9.99 -12.82 0.32
CA GLN A 73 10.18 -12.91 1.77
C GLN A 73 11.62 -13.32 2.16
N MET A 74 12.28 -14.18 1.37
CA MET A 74 13.70 -14.51 1.58
C MET A 74 14.61 -13.33 1.24
N ARG A 75 14.28 -12.56 0.19
CA ARG A 75 15.03 -11.38 -0.24
C ARG A 75 14.90 -10.23 0.78
N ASP A 76 13.71 -10.05 1.33
CA ASP A 76 13.34 -8.97 2.23
C ASP A 76 12.43 -9.48 3.36
N PRO A 77 12.97 -9.60 4.59
CA PRO A 77 12.20 -10.08 5.74
C PRO A 77 11.02 -9.18 6.14
N THR A 78 10.95 -7.94 5.62
CA THR A 78 9.85 -7.01 5.88
C THR A 78 8.74 -7.13 4.86
N HIS A 79 8.93 -7.90 3.78
CA HIS A 79 7.88 -8.20 2.82
C HIS A 79 6.81 -9.06 3.49
N ILE A 80 5.56 -8.58 3.47
CA ILE A 80 4.41 -9.30 4.03
C ILE A 80 3.75 -10.12 2.94
N GLN A 81 3.18 -9.44 1.93
CA GLN A 81 2.40 -10.11 0.88
C GLN A 81 2.27 -9.23 -0.36
N ALA A 82 2.52 -9.79 -1.55
CA ALA A 82 2.10 -9.17 -2.82
C ALA A 82 0.63 -9.53 -3.14
N TYR A 83 -0.05 -8.67 -3.90
CA TYR A 83 -1.48 -8.80 -4.20
C TYR A 83 -1.72 -9.01 -5.71
N THR A 84 -2.93 -9.44 -6.07
CA THR A 84 -3.42 -9.60 -7.47
C THR A 84 -4.45 -8.54 -7.82
#